data_AF-A0A4Q2K8L2-F1
#
_entry.id   AF-A0A4Q2K8L2-F1
#
_cell.length_a   1.000
_cell.length_b   1.000
_cell.length_c   1.000
_cell.angle_alpha   90.00
_cell.angle_beta   90.00
_cell.angle_gamma   90.00
#
_symmetry.space_group_name_H-M   'P 1'
#
loop_
_entity.id
_entity.type
_entity.pdbx_description
1 polymer ?
#
loop_
_entity_poly.entity_id
_entity_poly.type
_entity_poly.pdbx_seq_one_letter_code
_entity_poly.pdbx_strand_id
1 'polypeptide(L)'
;MKKHFKLLASLMLALCLSFAMVACGETTTPPPDGGDEKPPTVVEVDKTYYDVTVVNGTIKDTTYNHDKVEKDASVTVVAGEPVGNEEFTHWEIGGESVGTNEEYTFDVTANVTVTAVYGTNFSVWDGEYPEDAPETYTEDEDARVVHIGSAEALAYWADMITNQQDGTDKTQYKYSTFDWGVYTREFNSNGGDVEAAVKAARKPDNKWTVSLDCNIDLAGFEWTPIFDFSYAQHQLTFDGNNHVIKNLYAPAYNSGEFVNISMKASGFYGHVAGSDITFKNITFDSAVAEVQGMDAGRQNLAIVLGYTVNNNHYQYFKNAQETVFDNVNIINSKIIGSGDCKKAGFLLGRVGCATETLNYDNKQHVTIKNCTISDNLLVASSILGGMIGHIYSSDADIMDRDLHVLDVYDNTLNNITVISSLNGSDSNESYKFGTLGTWDQLTWTGGMGVGASFVQHPVDFEHGDPSVNFIDLHVGTGKAESGVLQYAPVNTNTAMMKTTLEAVDDEGNPVVKDIFVASDMEFDPDSMGYPDWSGNDEQVIYIVGGCTLTGLDTEGSEVRYISGARNADGDLIVTDAEGNVIGAWVVTDYAGAFVAAE
;
A
#
# COMPACT_ATOMS: atom_id res chain seq x y z
N MET A 1 50.50 2.31 4.02
CA MET A 1 51.59 1.59 3.30
C MET A 1 52.54 0.73 4.17
N LYS A 2 52.47 0.68 5.51
CA LYS A 2 53.33 -0.20 6.34
C LYS A 2 52.70 -1.53 6.78
N LYS A 3 51.41 -1.78 6.54
CA LYS A 3 50.73 -3.04 6.89
C LYS A 3 50.81 -4.13 5.81
N HIS A 4 50.94 -3.77 4.52
CA HIS A 4 51.05 -4.77 3.44
C HIS A 4 52.44 -5.41 3.28
N PHE A 5 53.51 -4.83 3.84
CA PHE A 5 54.86 -5.39 3.74
C PHE A 5 55.13 -6.53 4.74
N LYS A 6 54.36 -6.60 5.85
CA LYS A 6 54.46 -7.70 6.82
C LYS A 6 53.71 -8.95 6.35
N LEU A 7 52.59 -8.79 5.64
CA LEU A 7 51.82 -9.92 5.10
C LEU A 7 52.58 -10.67 4.00
N LEU A 8 53.34 -9.95 3.15
CA LEU A 8 54.13 -10.57 2.06
C LEU A 8 55.36 -11.34 2.58
N ALA A 9 56.00 -10.88 3.65
CA ALA A 9 57.17 -11.55 4.24
C ALA A 9 56.77 -12.83 5.00
N SER A 10 55.57 -12.88 5.58
CA SER A 10 55.02 -14.08 6.21
C SER A 10 54.58 -15.13 5.19
N LEU A 11 54.03 -14.71 4.04
CA LEU A 11 53.65 -15.63 2.96
C LEU A 11 54.86 -16.27 2.25
N MET A 12 56.00 -15.56 2.16
CA MET A 12 57.22 -16.10 1.55
C MET A 12 57.99 -17.09 2.43
N LEU A 13 57.82 -17.04 3.77
CA LEU A 13 58.47 -17.99 4.67
C LEU A 13 57.71 -19.32 4.77
N ALA A 14 56.41 -19.33 4.47
CA ALA A 14 55.58 -20.53 4.44
C ALA A 14 55.69 -21.35 3.14
N LEU A 15 56.20 -20.77 2.05
CA LEU A 15 56.34 -21.45 0.75
C LEU A 15 57.67 -22.22 0.55
N CYS A 16 58.59 -22.19 1.52
CA CYS A 16 59.92 -22.80 1.40
C CYS A 16 60.09 -24.16 2.11
N LEU A 17 59.02 -24.79 2.61
CA LEU A 17 59.13 -26.00 3.46
C LEU A 17 58.49 -27.27 2.90
N SER A 18 58.16 -27.33 1.61
CA SER A 18 57.48 -28.51 1.03
C SER A 18 58.13 -29.04 -0.25
N PHE A 19 59.41 -29.41 -0.24
CA PHE A 19 59.94 -30.41 -1.17
C PHE A 19 61.14 -31.15 -0.59
N ALA A 20 60.92 -32.38 -0.11
CA ALA A 20 61.87 -33.48 -0.23
C ALA A 20 61.17 -34.81 0.13
N MET A 21 60.76 -35.57 -0.89
CA MET A 21 60.68 -37.03 -0.77
C MET A 21 61.50 -37.68 -1.89
N VAL A 22 62.16 -38.75 -1.46
CA VAL A 22 63.34 -39.42 -2.01
C VAL A 22 62.92 -40.54 -2.95
N ALA A 23 63.67 -40.74 -4.04
CA ALA A 23 63.62 -41.93 -4.87
C ALA A 23 64.61 -43.01 -4.34
N CYS A 24 64.16 -44.27 -4.33
CA CYS A 24 64.90 -45.45 -3.86
C CYS A 24 66.10 -45.83 -4.76
N GLY A 25 67.10 -46.50 -4.17
CA GLY A 25 68.13 -47.26 -4.90
C GLY A 25 69.22 -47.85 -3.99
N GLU A 26 69.37 -49.17 -4.04
CA GLU A 26 70.06 -50.11 -3.14
C GLU A 26 71.61 -50.02 -3.07
N THR A 27 72.24 -50.51 -1.97
CA THR A 27 73.19 -51.68 -1.92
C THR A 27 74.10 -51.73 -0.66
N THR A 28 74.04 -52.87 0.08
CA THR A 28 75.09 -53.67 0.82
C THR A 28 76.12 -52.95 1.75
N THR A 29 76.48 -53.35 3.00
CA THR A 29 76.70 -54.66 3.70
C THR A 29 76.92 -54.42 5.24
N PRO A 30 76.94 -55.46 6.13
CA PRO A 30 76.61 -55.40 7.59
C PRO A 30 77.82 -55.54 8.58
N PRO A 31 77.66 -55.90 9.89
CA PRO A 31 77.42 -55.06 11.09
C PRO A 31 78.58 -55.21 12.15
N PRO A 32 78.47 -54.78 13.44
CA PRO A 32 77.78 -55.62 14.45
C PRO A 32 77.09 -54.92 15.66
N ASP A 33 76.10 -55.65 16.17
CA ASP A 33 75.66 -55.87 17.55
C ASP A 33 75.02 -54.76 18.42
N GLY A 34 73.83 -55.10 18.94
CA GLY A 34 73.42 -54.73 20.29
C GLY A 34 71.97 -54.23 20.45
N GLY A 35 71.07 -55.12 20.89
CA GLY A 35 69.92 -54.75 21.73
C GLY A 35 68.54 -54.98 21.13
N ASP A 36 67.85 -56.02 21.61
CA ASP A 36 66.43 -56.25 21.40
C ASP A 36 65.59 -55.18 22.14
N GLU A 37 65.18 -54.12 21.45
CA GLU A 37 64.00 -53.33 21.82
C GLU A 37 62.85 -53.61 20.85
N LYS A 38 61.75 -54.14 21.39
CA LYS A 38 60.53 -54.37 20.64
C LYS A 38 59.96 -53.02 20.16
N PRO A 39 59.73 -52.80 18.86
CA PRO A 39 59.22 -51.52 18.39
C PRO A 39 57.80 -51.28 18.91
N PRO A 40 57.42 -50.01 19.19
CA PRO A 40 56.08 -49.69 19.66
C PRO A 40 55.06 -50.01 18.57
N THR A 41 53.98 -50.68 18.96
CA THR A 41 52.82 -50.94 18.09
C THR A 41 52.17 -49.60 17.75
N VAL A 42 52.24 -49.17 16.49
CA VAL A 42 51.46 -48.04 15.99
C VAL A 42 50.01 -48.52 15.89
N VAL A 43 49.13 -47.96 16.73
CA VAL A 43 47.68 -48.11 16.58
C VAL A 43 47.24 -47.01 15.61
N GLU A 44 46.99 -47.35 14.34
CA GLU A 44 46.23 -46.46 13.47
C GLU A 44 44.78 -46.41 13.98
N VAL A 45 44.39 -45.25 14.51
CA VAL A 45 42.99 -44.96 14.80
C VAL A 45 42.42 -44.38 13.51
N ASP A 46 41.66 -45.17 12.76
CA ASP A 46 40.92 -44.68 11.59
C ASP A 46 39.91 -43.63 12.06
N LYS A 47 40.14 -42.37 11.69
CA LYS A 47 39.20 -41.27 11.94
C LYS A 47 38.22 -41.18 10.79
N THR A 48 36.93 -41.17 11.12
CA THR A 48 35.86 -40.93 10.15
C THR A 48 35.54 -39.44 10.13
N TYR A 49 35.37 -38.88 8.93
CA TYR A 49 35.01 -37.47 8.74
C TYR A 49 33.72 -37.39 7.90
N TYR A 50 32.90 -36.38 8.19
CA TYR A 50 31.69 -36.07 7.45
C TYR A 50 31.72 -34.62 6.94
N ASP A 51 31.06 -34.39 5.81
CA ASP A 51 30.89 -33.06 5.23
C ASP A 51 29.74 -32.33 5.94
N VAL A 52 30.01 -31.13 6.46
CA VAL A 52 29.02 -30.20 7.01
C VAL A 52 28.91 -29.03 6.06
N THR A 53 27.72 -28.80 5.51
CA THR A 53 27.41 -27.66 4.64
C THR A 53 26.38 -26.76 5.31
N VAL A 54 26.57 -25.45 5.23
CA VAL A 54 25.65 -24.43 5.73
C VAL A 54 25.13 -23.62 4.55
N VAL A 55 23.82 -23.49 4.43
CA VAL A 55 23.14 -22.65 3.43
C VAL A 55 22.59 -21.43 4.16
N ASN A 56 22.81 -20.24 3.58
CA ASN A 56 22.44 -18.94 4.16
C ASN A 56 23.03 -18.68 5.55
N GLY A 57 24.23 -19.19 5.81
CA GLY A 57 24.95 -19.00 7.07
C GLY A 57 26.39 -19.47 7.00
N THR A 58 27.08 -19.47 8.12
CA THR A 58 28.49 -19.91 8.23
C THR A 58 28.68 -20.86 9.40
N ILE A 59 29.81 -21.57 9.39
CA ILE A 59 30.29 -22.28 10.58
C ILE A 59 30.90 -21.24 11.52
N LYS A 60 30.52 -21.27 12.80
CA LYS A 60 30.93 -20.29 13.81
C LYS A 60 32.45 -20.13 13.86
N ASP A 61 32.90 -18.88 14.03
CA ASP A 61 34.31 -18.47 14.04
C ASP A 61 35.07 -18.73 12.72
N THR A 62 34.35 -19.02 11.63
CA THR A 62 34.92 -19.16 10.29
C THR A 62 34.21 -18.26 9.29
N THR A 63 34.86 -18.01 8.15
CA THR A 63 34.26 -17.29 7.01
C THR A 63 33.70 -18.24 5.95
N TYR A 64 33.68 -19.54 6.21
CA TYR A 64 33.30 -20.56 5.23
C TYR A 64 32.01 -21.25 5.69
N ASN A 65 31.27 -21.76 4.73
CA ASN A 65 29.99 -22.44 4.94
C ASN A 65 30.08 -23.94 4.66
N HIS A 66 31.29 -24.50 4.62
CA HIS A 66 31.53 -25.91 4.39
C HIS A 66 32.82 -26.37 5.08
N ASP A 67 32.78 -27.49 5.80
CA ASP A 67 33.99 -28.12 6.37
C ASP A 67 33.86 -29.65 6.50
N LYS A 68 35.00 -30.33 6.62
CA LYS A 68 35.06 -31.76 6.97
C LYS A 68 35.33 -31.94 8.45
N VAL A 69 34.33 -32.46 9.15
CA VAL A 69 34.33 -32.54 10.61
C VAL A 69 34.45 -34.00 11.05
N GLU A 70 35.28 -34.26 12.06
CA GLU A 70 35.44 -35.60 12.64
C GLU A 70 34.09 -36.08 13.21
N LYS A 71 33.78 -37.35 13.01
CA LYS A 71 32.57 -37.98 13.54
C LYS A 71 32.44 -37.73 15.05
N ASP A 72 31.21 -37.44 15.49
CA ASP A 72 30.80 -37.16 16.87
C ASP A 72 31.39 -35.86 17.46
N ALA A 73 32.03 -35.02 16.64
CA ALA A 73 32.39 -33.66 17.05
C ALA A 73 31.18 -32.72 16.99
N SER A 74 31.18 -31.70 17.84
CA SER A 74 30.13 -30.69 17.91
C SER A 74 30.46 -29.48 17.04
N VAL A 75 29.48 -28.99 16.28
CA VAL A 75 29.62 -27.83 15.38
C VAL A 75 28.54 -26.82 15.71
N THR A 76 28.92 -25.55 15.79
CA THR A 76 27.99 -24.43 15.87
C THR A 76 27.93 -23.72 14.52
N VAL A 77 26.72 -23.47 14.03
CA VAL A 77 26.45 -22.67 12.83
C VAL A 77 25.78 -21.36 13.22
N VAL A 78 25.99 -20.33 12.41
CA VAL A 78 25.45 -18.98 12.61
C VAL A 78 24.70 -18.56 11.34
N ALA A 79 23.50 -18.03 11.52
CA ALA A 79 22.68 -17.56 10.42
C ALA A 79 23.38 -16.37 9.74
N GLY A 80 23.23 -16.23 8.43
CA GLY A 80 23.67 -15.03 7.73
C GLY A 80 22.84 -13.80 8.12
N GLU A 81 23.27 -12.64 7.67
CA GLU A 81 22.42 -11.45 7.74
C GLU A 81 21.20 -11.64 6.82
N PRO A 82 19.98 -11.32 7.28
CA PRO A 82 18.80 -11.35 6.42
C PRO A 82 18.93 -10.39 5.22
N VAL A 83 18.19 -10.66 4.16
CA VAL A 83 18.10 -9.79 2.98
C VAL A 83 16.73 -9.13 2.96
N GLY A 84 16.70 -7.80 2.83
CA GLY A 84 15.43 -7.06 2.78
C GLY A 84 14.74 -7.02 4.14
N ASN A 85 13.46 -7.38 4.18
CA ASN A 85 12.60 -7.36 5.37
C ASN A 85 12.38 -8.75 6.00
N GLU A 86 13.19 -9.73 5.60
CA GLU A 86 13.13 -11.06 6.19
C GLU A 86 13.84 -11.07 7.55
N GLU A 87 13.42 -11.99 8.41
CA GLU A 87 14.11 -12.30 9.65
C GLU A 87 14.46 -13.79 9.66
N PHE A 88 15.52 -14.14 10.38
CA PHE A 88 15.81 -15.55 10.62
C PHE A 88 14.64 -16.19 11.38
N THR A 89 14.13 -17.30 10.86
CA THR A 89 13.00 -18.03 11.45
C THR A 89 13.50 -19.28 12.19
N HIS A 90 14.16 -20.17 11.46
CA HIS A 90 14.71 -21.42 12.01
C HIS A 90 15.80 -22.03 11.12
N TRP A 91 16.48 -23.02 11.67
CA TRP A 91 17.38 -23.92 10.96
C TRP A 91 16.64 -25.17 10.50
N GLU A 92 16.94 -25.66 9.30
CA GLU A 92 16.42 -26.94 8.78
C GLU A 92 17.52 -27.95 8.45
N ILE A 93 17.25 -29.22 8.75
CA ILE A 93 18.03 -30.37 8.26
C ILE A 93 17.07 -31.37 7.62
N GLY A 94 17.22 -31.60 6.32
CA GLY A 94 16.35 -32.52 5.59
C GLY A 94 14.88 -32.08 5.51
N GLY A 95 14.61 -30.78 5.66
CA GLY A 95 13.26 -30.18 5.64
C GLY A 95 12.55 -30.15 7.00
N GLU A 96 13.20 -30.62 8.08
CA GLU A 96 12.66 -30.54 9.44
C GLU A 96 13.33 -29.40 10.21
N SER A 97 12.55 -28.63 10.96
CA SER A 97 13.05 -27.55 11.81
C SER A 97 13.82 -28.11 13.02
N VAL A 98 15.05 -27.62 13.23
CA VAL A 98 15.97 -28.12 14.27
C VAL A 98 16.39 -27.09 15.31
N GLY A 99 16.09 -25.80 15.11
CA GLY A 99 16.37 -24.74 16.08
C GLY A 99 15.92 -23.35 15.62
N THR A 100 15.53 -22.50 16.56
CA THR A 100 14.98 -21.14 16.31
C THR A 100 15.90 -20.01 16.77
N ASN A 101 17.11 -20.33 17.25
CA ASN A 101 18.13 -19.33 17.58
C ASN A 101 19.07 -19.17 16.38
N GLU A 102 19.52 -17.95 16.11
CA GLU A 102 20.48 -17.64 15.03
C GLU A 102 21.76 -18.49 15.12
N GLU A 103 22.18 -18.82 16.34
CA GLU A 103 23.22 -19.82 16.60
C GLU A 103 22.63 -21.19 16.93
N TYR A 104 23.03 -22.22 16.18
CA TYR A 104 22.59 -23.60 16.40
C TYR A 104 23.78 -24.55 16.52
N THR A 105 23.78 -25.41 17.54
CA THR A 105 24.86 -26.39 17.80
C THR A 105 24.33 -27.81 17.73
N PHE A 106 25.06 -28.69 17.03
CA PHE A 106 24.71 -30.10 16.86
C PHE A 106 25.94 -30.99 16.73
N ASP A 107 25.77 -32.30 16.94
CA ASP A 107 26.83 -33.30 16.82
C ASP A 107 26.83 -33.96 15.44
N VAL A 108 28.01 -34.05 14.82
CA VAL A 108 28.17 -34.54 13.43
C VAL A 108 28.21 -36.06 13.38
N THR A 109 27.07 -36.69 13.06
CA THR A 109 26.95 -38.17 12.98
C THR A 109 26.92 -38.73 11.55
N ALA A 110 26.69 -37.86 10.56
CA ALA A 110 26.68 -38.14 9.13
C ALA A 110 26.93 -36.84 8.33
N ASN A 111 27.06 -36.94 7.01
CA ASN A 111 27.05 -35.77 6.13
C ASN A 111 25.73 -34.99 6.31
N VAL A 112 25.82 -33.67 6.43
CA VAL A 112 24.67 -32.83 6.76
C VAL A 112 24.72 -31.50 6.02
N THR A 113 23.55 -31.07 5.57
CA THR A 113 23.31 -29.70 5.11
C THR A 113 22.34 -29.06 6.09
N VAL A 114 22.75 -27.94 6.67
CA VAL A 114 21.94 -27.13 7.59
C VAL A 114 21.59 -25.83 6.87
N THR A 115 20.31 -25.52 6.74
CA THR A 115 19.83 -24.35 6.00
C THR A 115 19.21 -23.36 6.96
N ALA A 116 19.68 -22.11 6.97
CA ALA A 116 18.98 -21.03 7.65
C ALA A 116 17.80 -20.59 6.78
N VAL A 117 16.61 -20.63 7.37
CA VAL A 117 15.36 -20.23 6.74
C VAL A 117 15.01 -18.82 7.21
N TYR A 118 14.65 -17.98 6.26
CA TYR A 118 14.25 -16.60 6.49
C TYR A 118 12.80 -16.44 6.06
N GLY A 119 12.08 -15.57 6.77
CA GLY A 119 10.68 -15.29 6.49
C GLY A 119 10.31 -13.91 6.99
N THR A 120 9.24 -13.35 6.45
CA THR A 120 8.71 -12.07 6.91
C THR A 120 7.80 -12.30 8.10
N ASN A 121 8.23 -11.88 9.29
CA ASN A 121 7.38 -11.88 10.48
C ASN A 121 6.48 -10.64 10.47
N PHE A 122 5.23 -10.81 10.89
CA PHE A 122 4.25 -9.74 11.05
C PHE A 122 3.69 -9.74 12.47
N SER A 123 3.62 -8.56 13.07
CA SER A 123 2.73 -8.34 14.20
C SER A 123 1.30 -8.21 13.66
N VAL A 124 0.36 -8.94 14.24
CA VAL A 124 -1.03 -9.02 13.77
C VAL A 124 -1.93 -8.26 14.73
N TRP A 125 -2.74 -7.35 14.21
CA TRP A 125 -3.71 -6.64 15.03
C TRP A 125 -4.88 -7.54 15.41
N ASP A 126 -5.38 -7.41 16.64
CA ASP A 126 -6.58 -8.12 17.13
C ASP A 126 -7.89 -7.36 16.86
N GLY A 127 -7.80 -6.17 16.24
CA GLY A 127 -8.95 -5.33 15.91
C GLY A 127 -9.42 -4.40 17.02
N GLU A 128 -8.79 -4.45 18.19
CA GLU A 128 -9.13 -3.60 19.32
C GLU A 128 -8.10 -2.46 19.46
N TYR A 129 -8.60 -1.25 19.65
CA TYR A 129 -7.74 -0.10 19.94
C TYR A 129 -7.38 -0.11 21.44
N PRO A 130 -6.09 -0.21 21.81
CA PRO A 130 -5.71 -0.27 23.22
C PRO A 130 -6.08 1.02 23.97
N GLU A 131 -6.58 0.91 25.21
CA GLU A 131 -6.85 2.08 26.06
C GLU A 131 -5.56 2.69 26.64
N ASP A 132 -4.59 1.83 26.95
CA ASP A 132 -3.29 2.18 27.50
C ASP A 132 -2.17 1.87 26.50
N ALA A 133 -1.06 2.61 26.57
CA ALA A 133 0.11 2.40 25.72
C ALA A 133 0.67 0.97 25.90
N PRO A 134 0.76 0.16 24.82
CA PRO A 134 1.41 -1.15 24.87
C PRO A 134 2.91 -1.04 25.20
N GLU A 135 3.53 -2.10 25.73
CA GLU A 135 4.99 -2.12 25.99
C GLU A 135 5.83 -1.92 24.73
N THR A 136 5.28 -2.27 23.56
CA THR A 136 5.87 -2.11 22.23
C THR A 136 5.69 -0.70 21.65
N TYR A 137 4.97 0.19 22.35
CA TYR A 137 4.94 1.62 22.06
C TYR A 137 5.97 2.29 22.96
N THR A 138 7.03 2.85 22.36
CA THR A 138 8.09 3.53 23.12
C THR A 138 8.41 4.89 22.55
N GLU A 139 8.88 5.79 23.39
CA GLU A 139 9.17 7.17 23.02
C GLU A 139 10.61 7.53 23.39
N ASP A 140 11.36 7.96 22.39
CA ASP A 140 12.68 8.55 22.55
C ASP A 140 12.53 10.07 22.43
N GLU A 141 12.35 10.76 23.55
CA GLU A 141 12.24 12.22 23.61
C GLU A 141 13.50 12.95 23.10
N ASP A 142 14.67 12.35 23.30
CA ASP A 142 15.96 12.93 22.90
C ASP A 142 16.13 12.85 21.38
N ALA A 143 15.77 11.72 20.78
CA ALA A 143 15.79 11.52 19.33
C ALA A 143 14.54 12.07 18.63
N ARG A 144 13.47 12.37 19.37
CA ARG A 144 12.15 12.75 18.86
C ARG A 144 11.53 11.67 17.97
N VAL A 145 11.60 10.43 18.44
CA VAL A 145 11.08 9.25 17.74
C VAL A 145 10.09 8.51 18.62
N VAL A 146 8.91 8.23 18.06
CA VAL A 146 7.97 7.24 18.58
C VAL A 146 8.22 5.93 17.84
N HIS A 147 8.48 4.88 18.58
CA HIS A 147 8.78 3.54 18.10
C HIS A 147 7.53 2.66 18.21
N ILE A 148 7.18 2.03 17.09
CA ILE A 148 6.01 1.17 16.94
C ILE A 148 6.49 -0.27 16.73
N GLY A 149 6.60 -1.01 17.83
CA GLY A 149 7.08 -2.39 17.84
C GLY A 149 5.99 -3.45 17.66
N SER A 150 4.73 -3.07 17.46
CA SER A 150 3.63 -4.01 17.18
C SER A 150 2.43 -3.34 16.50
N ALA A 151 1.50 -4.15 15.99
CA ALA A 151 0.25 -3.70 15.40
C ALA A 151 -0.67 -3.01 16.41
N GLU A 152 -0.68 -3.47 17.66
CA GLU A 152 -1.40 -2.83 18.76
C GLU A 152 -0.80 -1.47 19.11
N ALA A 153 0.52 -1.33 19.07
CA ALA A 153 1.18 -0.03 19.25
C ALA A 153 0.83 0.94 18.12
N LEU A 154 0.72 0.45 16.88
CA LEU A 154 0.26 1.26 15.74
C LEU A 154 -1.19 1.71 15.92
N ALA A 155 -2.07 0.79 16.31
CA ALA A 155 -3.48 1.06 16.57
C ALA A 155 -3.64 2.07 17.72
N TYR A 156 -2.94 1.86 18.85
CA TYR A 156 -2.90 2.79 19.98
C TYR A 156 -2.47 4.19 19.53
N TRP A 157 -1.38 4.30 18.78
CA TRP A 157 -0.91 5.58 18.26
C TRP A 157 -1.95 6.26 17.36
N ALA A 158 -2.54 5.52 16.42
CA ALA A 158 -3.55 6.06 15.52
C ALA A 158 -4.81 6.52 16.25
N ASP A 159 -5.29 5.75 17.24
CA ASP A 159 -6.43 6.13 18.08
C ASP A 159 -6.10 7.34 18.96
N MET A 160 -4.91 7.36 19.56
CA MET A 160 -4.43 8.49 20.34
C MET A 160 -4.43 9.78 19.52
N ILE A 161 -4.12 9.71 18.21
CA ILE A 161 -4.12 10.86 17.28
C ILE A 161 -5.51 11.16 16.68
N THR A 162 -6.39 10.17 16.59
CA THR A 162 -7.71 10.35 15.96
C THR A 162 -8.83 10.62 16.98
N ASN A 163 -8.87 9.88 18.09
CA ASN A 163 -10.11 9.58 18.80
C ASN A 163 -10.30 10.11 20.23
N GLN A 164 -9.33 10.33 21.14
CA GLN A 164 -9.53 11.17 22.37
C GLN A 164 -8.43 11.13 23.46
N GLN A 165 -8.47 12.12 24.37
CA GLN A 165 -8.38 11.89 25.83
C GLN A 165 -9.29 12.82 26.70
N ASP A 166 -9.77 13.98 26.24
CA ASP A 166 -10.43 14.98 27.12
C ASP A 166 -11.97 15.16 26.98
N GLY A 167 -12.73 14.11 26.67
CA GLY A 167 -14.21 14.16 26.70
C GLY A 167 -14.88 15.15 25.72
N THR A 168 -14.14 15.66 24.73
CA THR A 168 -14.64 16.51 23.64
C THR A 168 -15.28 15.65 22.55
N ASP A 169 -16.42 16.09 22.02
CA ASP A 169 -17.16 15.40 20.95
C ASP A 169 -16.22 15.04 19.77
N LYS A 170 -16.18 13.75 19.42
CA LYS A 170 -15.29 13.19 18.38
C LYS A 170 -15.43 13.94 17.05
N THR A 171 -16.63 14.44 16.76
CA THR A 171 -16.98 15.09 15.50
C THR A 171 -16.52 16.54 15.39
N GLN A 172 -16.10 17.21 16.47
CA GLN A 172 -15.77 18.64 16.44
C GLN A 172 -14.50 18.94 15.61
N TYR A 173 -14.44 20.12 15.00
CA TYR A 173 -13.20 20.63 14.39
C TYR A 173 -12.15 20.85 15.48
N LYS A 174 -11.04 20.10 15.39
CA LYS A 174 -9.98 20.11 16.40
C LYS A 174 -8.83 21.01 15.95
N TYR A 175 -8.85 22.29 16.32
CA TYR A 175 -7.68 23.16 16.22
C TYR A 175 -6.71 22.84 17.37
N SER A 176 -6.10 21.66 17.32
CA SER A 176 -5.19 21.20 18.37
C SER A 176 -3.76 21.25 17.89
N THR A 177 -2.85 21.58 18.79
CA THR A 177 -1.44 21.22 18.61
C THR A 177 -1.11 20.08 19.53
N PHE A 178 -0.35 19.14 19.00
CA PHE A 178 0.14 18.01 19.74
C PHE A 178 1.57 18.35 20.20
N ASP A 179 1.78 18.49 21.52
CA ASP A 179 3.12 18.58 22.08
C ASP A 179 3.55 17.17 22.49
N TRP A 180 4.31 16.49 21.63
CA TRP A 180 4.67 15.09 21.82
C TRP A 180 5.53 14.84 23.08
N GLY A 181 6.22 15.85 23.62
CA GLY A 181 6.97 15.71 24.89
C GLY A 181 6.11 15.86 26.14
N VAL A 182 4.89 16.36 26.00
CA VAL A 182 3.90 16.47 27.07
C VAL A 182 2.53 16.31 26.40
N TYR A 183 2.07 15.07 26.20
CA TYR A 183 0.84 14.64 25.49
C TYR A 183 -0.42 15.40 25.88
N THR A 184 -0.47 16.67 25.54
CA THR A 184 -1.51 17.61 25.94
C THR A 184 -1.97 18.24 24.65
N ARG A 185 -3.16 17.84 24.21
CA ARG A 185 -3.82 18.56 23.14
C ARG A 185 -4.33 19.87 23.71
N GLU A 186 -3.83 20.98 23.21
CA GLU A 186 -4.45 22.27 23.49
C GLU A 186 -5.76 22.36 22.69
N PHE A 187 -6.87 21.97 23.31
CA PHE A 187 -8.19 22.05 22.69
C PHE A 187 -8.68 23.49 22.62
N ASN A 188 -9.36 23.83 21.54
CA ASN A 188 -10.18 25.03 21.48
C ASN A 188 -11.64 24.67 21.20
N SER A 189 -12.51 24.96 22.16
CA SER A 189 -13.95 24.71 22.02
C SER A 189 -14.60 25.79 21.16
N ASN A 190 -15.32 25.39 20.11
CA ASN A 190 -16.25 26.22 19.33
C ASN A 190 -15.79 27.67 19.01
N GLY A 191 -14.91 27.83 18.02
CA GLY A 191 -14.52 29.14 17.49
C GLY A 191 -13.14 29.63 17.93
N GLY A 192 -12.20 28.69 18.01
CA GLY A 192 -10.89 28.91 18.58
C GLY A 192 -9.95 29.87 17.86
N ASP A 193 -9.01 30.42 18.64
CA ASP A 193 -7.90 31.25 18.19
C ASP A 193 -6.90 30.42 17.36
N VAL A 194 -7.09 30.40 16.03
CA VAL A 194 -6.19 29.75 15.06
C VAL A 194 -4.74 30.22 15.24
N GLU A 195 -4.53 31.45 15.72
CA GLU A 195 -3.19 31.99 15.97
C GLU A 195 -2.48 31.26 17.12
N ALA A 196 -3.23 30.83 18.15
CA ALA A 196 -2.68 30.04 19.26
C ALA A 196 -2.26 28.63 18.81
N ALA A 197 -3.09 27.94 18.03
CA ALA A 197 -2.75 26.64 17.46
C ALA A 197 -1.54 26.75 16.52
N VAL A 198 -1.51 27.74 15.64
CA VAL A 198 -0.34 28.01 14.78
C VAL A 198 0.91 28.29 15.61
N LYS A 199 0.81 29.06 16.69
CA LYS A 199 1.95 29.41 17.56
C LYS A 199 2.54 28.17 18.23
N ALA A 200 1.71 27.23 18.68
CA ALA A 200 2.18 26.00 19.28
C ALA A 200 2.76 25.01 18.23
N ALA A 201 2.23 24.98 17.00
CA ALA A 201 2.78 24.18 15.91
C ALA A 201 4.16 24.70 15.43
N ARG A 202 4.40 26.02 15.55
CA ARG A 202 5.68 26.65 15.22
C ARG A 202 6.82 26.39 16.22
N LYS A 203 6.58 25.61 17.28
CA LYS A 203 7.65 25.24 18.21
C LYS A 203 8.75 24.53 17.39
N PRO A 204 9.97 25.09 17.28
CA PRO A 204 11.03 24.55 16.41
C PRO A 204 11.39 23.08 16.71
N ASP A 205 11.11 22.65 17.94
CA ASP A 205 11.47 21.36 18.49
C ASP A 205 10.33 20.33 18.44
N ASN A 206 9.18 20.65 17.82
CA ASN A 206 8.01 19.77 17.76
C ASN A 206 7.96 18.89 16.50
N LYS A 207 9.14 18.57 15.93
CA LYS A 207 9.27 17.68 14.77
C LYS A 207 9.53 16.27 15.27
N TRP A 208 8.64 15.36 14.93
CA TRP A 208 8.69 13.98 15.42
C TRP A 208 8.65 12.99 14.27
N THR A 209 9.29 11.86 14.50
CA THR A 209 9.20 10.69 13.62
C THR A 209 8.40 9.60 14.32
N VAL A 210 7.44 9.00 13.63
CA VAL A 210 6.82 7.74 14.02
C VAL A 210 7.51 6.67 13.17
N SER A 211 8.28 5.80 13.82
CA SER A 211 9.06 4.75 13.19
C SER A 211 8.41 3.39 13.45
N LEU A 212 8.20 2.61 12.39
CA LEU A 212 7.91 1.19 12.57
C LEU A 212 9.21 0.44 12.91
N ASP A 213 9.10 -0.50 13.84
CA ASP A 213 10.21 -1.41 14.18
C ASP A 213 9.90 -2.87 13.78
N CYS A 214 8.73 -3.11 13.18
CA CYS A 214 8.33 -4.42 12.66
C CYS A 214 7.32 -4.28 11.50
N ASN A 215 7.10 -5.37 10.77
CA ASN A 215 5.99 -5.43 9.80
C ASN A 215 4.65 -5.63 10.52
N ILE A 216 3.59 -5.09 9.94
CA ILE A 216 2.25 -5.02 10.52
C ILE A 216 1.24 -5.70 9.59
N ASP A 217 0.40 -6.59 10.12
CA ASP A 217 -0.74 -7.15 9.42
C ASP A 217 -2.04 -6.69 10.11
N LEU A 218 -2.88 -5.99 9.36
CA LEU A 218 -4.16 -5.43 9.83
C LEU A 218 -5.38 -6.27 9.39
N ALA A 219 -5.16 -7.52 8.95
CA ALA A 219 -6.20 -8.37 8.39
C ALA A 219 -7.44 -8.50 9.29
N GLY A 220 -8.61 -8.43 8.67
CA GLY A 220 -9.89 -8.77 9.29
C GLY A 220 -10.58 -7.61 10.03
N PHE A 221 -9.95 -6.44 10.12
CA PHE A 221 -10.46 -5.33 10.91
C PHE A 221 -10.50 -4.01 10.14
N GLU A 222 -11.50 -3.19 10.44
CA GLU A 222 -11.65 -1.86 9.87
C GLU A 222 -10.68 -0.87 10.51
N TRP A 223 -9.86 -0.24 9.67
CA TRP A 223 -9.01 0.87 10.05
C TRP A 223 -9.81 2.17 10.06
N THR A 224 -9.77 2.91 11.17
CA THR A 224 -10.21 4.31 11.19
C THR A 224 -9.11 5.20 10.62
N PRO A 225 -9.31 5.89 9.46
CA PRO A 225 -8.32 6.79 8.91
C PRO A 225 -7.88 7.86 9.92
N ILE A 226 -6.60 8.17 9.90
CA ILE A 226 -6.04 9.24 10.73
C ILE A 226 -6.42 10.59 10.13
N PHE A 227 -6.85 11.51 10.99
CA PHE A 227 -7.29 12.84 10.58
C PHE A 227 -6.48 13.95 11.27
N ASP A 228 -5.88 14.83 10.49
CA ASP A 228 -5.31 16.09 10.95
C ASP A 228 -6.12 17.29 10.43
N PHE A 229 -6.97 17.83 11.30
CA PHE A 229 -7.79 19.01 11.01
C PHE A 229 -7.18 20.27 11.63
N SER A 230 -6.08 20.78 11.07
CA SER A 230 -5.41 22.06 11.40
C SER A 230 -4.17 21.94 12.31
N TYR A 231 -3.03 21.67 11.69
CA TYR A 231 -1.67 21.86 12.26
C TYR A 231 -1.27 20.88 13.37
N ALA A 232 -2.08 19.87 13.69
CA ALA A 232 -1.81 19.00 14.84
C ALA A 232 -0.58 18.12 14.63
N GLN A 233 -0.36 17.70 13.38
CA GLN A 233 0.75 16.85 12.97
C GLN A 233 1.73 17.62 12.07
N HIS A 234 1.81 18.95 12.20
CA HIS A 234 2.70 19.78 11.39
C HIS A 234 4.17 19.35 11.58
N GLN A 235 4.81 19.00 10.47
CA GLN A 235 6.18 18.47 10.37
C GLN A 235 6.39 17.08 10.99
N LEU A 236 5.33 16.26 11.04
CA LEU A 236 5.44 14.85 11.37
C LEU A 236 6.05 14.07 10.19
N THR A 237 6.94 13.13 10.51
CA THR A 237 7.39 12.10 9.58
C THR A 237 6.86 10.74 10.03
N PHE A 238 6.14 10.05 9.16
CA PHE A 238 5.88 8.62 9.30
C PHE A 238 6.95 7.85 8.52
N ASP A 239 7.86 7.20 9.24
CA ASP A 239 8.94 6.39 8.68
C ASP A 239 8.58 4.92 8.86
N GLY A 240 8.25 4.23 7.77
CA GLY A 240 8.05 2.79 7.83
C GLY A 240 9.34 2.02 8.11
N ASN A 241 10.51 2.67 8.06
CA ASN A 241 11.81 2.05 8.28
C ASN A 241 12.03 0.78 7.41
N ASN A 242 11.49 0.79 6.20
CA ASN A 242 11.45 -0.30 5.22
C ASN A 242 10.59 -1.51 5.61
N HIS A 243 9.69 -1.36 6.58
CA HIS A 243 8.69 -2.36 6.92
C HIS A 243 7.47 -2.29 5.99
N VAL A 244 6.61 -3.30 6.16
CA VAL A 244 5.37 -3.48 5.40
C VAL A 244 4.17 -3.33 6.33
N ILE A 245 3.16 -2.59 5.90
CA ILE A 245 1.79 -2.68 6.42
C ILE A 245 0.97 -3.47 5.40
N LYS A 246 0.44 -4.62 5.83
CA LYS A 246 -0.33 -5.53 4.99
C LYS A 246 -1.80 -5.52 5.39
N ASN A 247 -2.68 -5.74 4.42
CA ASN A 247 -4.12 -5.92 4.63
C ASN A 247 -4.81 -4.74 5.32
N LEU A 248 -4.27 -3.52 5.16
CA LEU A 248 -4.95 -2.31 5.61
C LEU A 248 -6.33 -2.25 4.96
N TYR A 249 -7.39 -2.22 5.76
CA TYR A 249 -8.75 -2.09 5.27
C TYR A 249 -9.37 -0.79 5.77
N ALA A 250 -9.48 0.23 4.91
CA ALA A 250 -9.92 1.57 5.26
C ALA A 250 -11.25 1.93 4.56
N PRO A 251 -12.40 1.73 5.21
CA PRO A 251 -13.68 2.19 4.69
C PRO A 251 -13.83 3.71 4.85
N ALA A 252 -14.49 4.34 3.88
CA ALA A 252 -14.80 5.76 3.91
C ALA A 252 -16.01 6.01 4.83
N TYR A 253 -15.82 6.88 5.82
CA TYR A 253 -16.86 7.19 6.80
C TYR A 253 -17.74 8.38 6.43
N ASN A 254 -18.95 8.39 6.97
CA ASN A 254 -19.90 9.48 6.75
C ASN A 254 -19.52 10.74 7.54
N SER A 255 -19.93 11.91 7.02
CA SER A 255 -19.82 13.15 7.76
C SER A 255 -20.60 13.06 9.08
N GLY A 256 -19.97 13.46 10.18
CA GLY A 256 -20.53 13.39 11.53
C GLY A 256 -20.34 12.05 12.25
N GLU A 257 -19.68 11.07 11.62
CA GLU A 257 -19.37 9.79 12.27
C GLU A 257 -18.12 9.92 13.16
N PHE A 258 -16.97 10.20 12.53
CA PHE A 258 -15.71 10.48 13.23
C PHE A 258 -15.37 11.97 13.20
N VAL A 259 -15.79 12.70 12.17
CA VAL A 259 -15.45 14.11 11.95
C VAL A 259 -16.61 14.84 11.26
N ASN A 260 -16.86 16.11 11.61
CA ASN A 260 -18.03 16.88 11.14
C ASN A 260 -18.18 16.87 9.61
N ILE A 261 -17.07 17.02 8.88
CA ILE A 261 -17.04 16.91 7.43
C ILE A 261 -15.93 15.94 7.05
N SER A 262 -16.27 14.66 6.88
CA SER A 262 -15.29 13.64 6.47
C SER A 262 -14.85 13.82 5.03
N MET A 263 -15.70 14.48 4.21
CA MET A 263 -15.59 14.49 2.75
C MET A 263 -15.47 13.06 2.17
N LYS A 264 -15.87 12.04 2.94
CA LYS A 264 -15.67 10.62 2.63
C LYS A 264 -14.23 10.35 2.16
N ALA A 265 -13.28 10.92 2.89
CA ALA A 265 -11.86 10.75 2.63
C ALA A 265 -11.36 9.48 3.32
N SER A 266 -10.69 8.60 2.58
CA SER A 266 -10.22 7.30 3.07
C SER A 266 -8.74 7.06 2.74
N GLY A 267 -8.15 6.12 3.47
CA GLY A 267 -6.75 5.70 3.43
C GLY A 267 -6.20 5.47 4.83
N PHE A 268 -4.90 5.22 4.92
CA PHE A 268 -4.18 5.22 6.20
C PHE A 268 -4.39 6.55 6.94
N TYR A 269 -4.32 7.65 6.20
CA TYR A 269 -4.80 8.98 6.56
C TYR A 269 -6.00 9.37 5.71
N GLY A 270 -7.04 9.89 6.35
CA GLY A 270 -8.21 10.43 5.66
C GLY A 270 -7.97 11.85 5.16
N HIS A 271 -7.47 12.74 6.03
CA HIS A 271 -7.34 14.16 5.73
C HIS A 271 -6.17 14.80 6.47
N VAL A 272 -5.39 15.63 5.78
CA VAL A 272 -4.37 16.51 6.36
C VAL A 272 -4.62 17.95 5.95
N ALA A 273 -4.88 18.82 6.93
CA ALA A 273 -5.21 20.22 6.71
C ALA A 273 -4.19 21.16 7.37
N GLY A 274 -3.40 21.88 6.56
CA GLY A 274 -2.45 22.88 7.02
C GLY A 274 -1.13 22.37 7.59
N SER A 275 -0.92 21.06 7.64
CA SER A 275 0.30 20.45 8.18
C SER A 275 1.26 20.03 7.09
N ASP A 276 2.55 20.28 7.31
CA ASP A 276 3.59 19.63 6.53
C ASP A 276 3.65 18.18 6.99
N ILE A 277 3.64 17.20 6.08
CA ILE A 277 3.68 15.79 6.45
C ILE A 277 4.57 15.01 5.48
N THR A 278 5.31 14.05 6.02
CA THR A 278 6.16 13.14 5.24
C THR A 278 5.80 11.69 5.54
N PHE A 279 5.59 10.90 4.49
CA PHE A 279 5.55 9.44 4.54
C PHE A 279 6.77 8.91 3.82
N LYS A 280 7.49 7.97 4.43
CA LYS A 280 8.67 7.39 3.80
C LYS A 280 8.97 5.96 4.21
N ASN A 281 9.72 5.27 3.35
CA ASN A 281 10.25 3.92 3.59
C ASN A 281 9.18 2.92 4.07
N ILE A 282 8.03 2.88 3.42
CA ILE A 282 6.91 2.02 3.83
C ILE A 282 6.31 1.36 2.61
N THR A 283 5.94 0.09 2.74
CA THR A 283 5.18 -0.63 1.72
C THR A 283 3.78 -0.96 2.25
N PHE A 284 2.75 -0.60 1.50
CA PHE A 284 1.38 -1.07 1.68
C PHE A 284 1.13 -2.23 0.73
N ASP A 285 0.86 -3.41 1.27
CA ASP A 285 0.55 -4.62 0.50
C ASP A 285 -0.88 -5.07 0.78
N SER A 286 -1.62 -5.39 -0.29
CA SER A 286 -2.99 -5.92 -0.17
C SER A 286 -3.93 -4.97 0.59
N ALA A 287 -3.67 -3.66 0.51
CA ALA A 287 -4.48 -2.64 1.17
C ALA A 287 -5.75 -2.35 0.35
N VAL A 288 -6.83 -2.01 1.03
CA VAL A 288 -8.12 -1.68 0.43
C VAL A 288 -8.63 -0.38 1.02
N ALA A 289 -8.85 0.63 0.17
CA ALA A 289 -9.61 1.82 0.53
C ALA A 289 -10.94 1.82 -0.21
N GLU A 290 -12.05 1.73 0.51
CA GLU A 290 -13.36 1.52 -0.10
C GLU A 290 -14.46 2.45 0.41
N VAL A 291 -15.55 2.53 -0.35
CA VAL A 291 -16.79 3.15 0.09
C VAL A 291 -17.87 2.07 0.09
N GLN A 292 -18.49 1.82 1.24
CA GLN A 292 -19.56 0.82 1.37
C GLN A 292 -20.97 1.35 1.10
N GLY A 293 -21.17 2.68 1.10
CA GLY A 293 -22.48 3.32 0.94
C GLY A 293 -22.74 3.94 -0.45
N MET A 294 -24.01 4.02 -0.85
CA MET A 294 -24.44 4.52 -2.18
C MET A 294 -24.29 6.02 -2.40
N ASP A 295 -24.19 6.80 -1.32
CA ASP A 295 -24.30 8.26 -1.38
C ASP A 295 -22.92 8.86 -1.67
N ALA A 296 -22.76 9.63 -2.75
CA ALA A 296 -21.42 9.77 -3.32
C ALA A 296 -21.02 11.16 -3.83
N GLY A 297 -21.71 12.21 -3.40
CA GLY A 297 -21.09 13.54 -3.49
C GLY A 297 -19.78 13.59 -2.67
N ARG A 298 -18.65 13.83 -3.36
CA ARG A 298 -17.37 14.37 -2.82
C ARG A 298 -16.33 13.40 -2.21
N GLN A 299 -16.33 12.11 -2.55
CA GLN A 299 -15.30 11.13 -2.09
C GLN A 299 -13.86 11.55 -2.47
N ASN A 300 -12.88 11.22 -1.61
CA ASN A 300 -11.43 11.43 -1.84
C ASN A 300 -10.68 10.19 -1.34
N LEU A 301 -10.35 9.26 -2.23
CA LEU A 301 -9.86 7.92 -1.87
C LEU A 301 -8.38 7.75 -2.21
N ALA A 302 -7.63 7.19 -1.28
CA ALA A 302 -6.27 6.72 -1.49
C ALA A 302 -5.96 5.57 -0.53
N ILE A 303 -4.84 4.88 -0.77
CA ILE A 303 -4.29 3.95 0.22
C ILE A 303 -3.58 4.72 1.34
N VAL A 304 -2.84 5.79 1.00
CA VAL A 304 -2.05 6.53 1.98
C VAL A 304 -2.78 7.76 2.51
N LEU A 305 -3.13 8.73 1.65
CA LEU A 305 -3.76 9.98 2.08
C LEU A 305 -4.97 10.37 1.22
N GLY A 306 -6.18 10.37 1.80
CA GLY A 306 -7.40 10.69 1.06
C GLY A 306 -7.44 12.14 0.54
N TYR A 307 -7.10 13.12 1.39
CA TYR A 307 -7.24 14.54 1.06
C TYR A 307 -6.19 15.41 1.76
N THR A 308 -5.60 16.35 1.03
CA THR A 308 -4.75 17.42 1.60
C THR A 308 -5.18 18.82 1.18
N VAL A 309 -5.22 19.77 2.13
CA VAL A 309 -5.60 21.17 1.88
C VAL A 309 -4.79 22.16 2.73
N ASN A 310 -4.37 23.28 2.15
CA ASN A 310 -3.50 24.28 2.80
C ASN A 310 -4.05 24.82 4.15
N ASN A 311 -5.37 24.95 4.29
CA ASN A 311 -6.05 25.49 5.46
C ASN A 311 -5.44 26.80 6.05
N ASN A 312 -5.08 27.78 5.21
CA ASN A 312 -4.36 29.03 5.56
C ASN A 312 -2.88 28.88 5.93
N HIS A 313 -2.24 27.75 5.66
CA HIS A 313 -0.84 27.48 5.98
C HIS A 313 0.09 28.63 5.54
N TYR A 314 0.01 29.08 4.28
CA TYR A 314 0.87 30.16 3.78
C TYR A 314 0.69 31.48 4.54
N GLN A 315 -0.53 31.77 5.03
CA GLN A 315 -0.78 32.99 5.82
C GLN A 315 0.01 32.99 7.13
N TYR A 316 0.25 31.80 7.67
CA TYR A 316 0.98 31.61 8.90
C TYR A 316 2.47 31.37 8.63
N PHE A 317 2.83 30.31 7.93
CA PHE A 317 4.21 29.83 7.82
C PHE A 317 5.01 30.50 6.68
N LYS A 318 4.31 31.16 5.74
CA LYS A 318 4.91 31.90 4.60
C LYS A 318 5.63 31.00 3.58
N ASN A 319 5.25 29.74 3.52
CA ASN A 319 5.64 28.72 2.54
C ASN A 319 4.41 27.92 2.10
N ALA A 320 4.54 27.11 1.06
CA ALA A 320 3.52 26.14 0.67
C ALA A 320 3.42 25.02 1.72
N GLN A 321 2.22 24.48 1.94
CA GLN A 321 2.08 23.25 2.73
C GLN A 321 2.75 22.10 1.99
N GLU A 322 3.64 21.37 2.67
CA GLU A 322 4.39 20.27 2.07
C GLU A 322 3.72 18.90 2.34
N THR A 323 3.63 18.06 1.33
CA THR A 323 3.21 16.65 1.47
C THR A 323 4.19 15.79 0.70
N VAL A 324 4.94 14.95 1.42
CA VAL A 324 6.05 14.16 0.83
C VAL A 324 5.75 12.67 0.91
N PHE A 325 5.94 11.99 -0.21
CA PHE A 325 6.02 10.54 -0.32
C PHE A 325 7.42 10.18 -0.84
N ASP A 326 8.23 9.50 -0.03
CA ASP A 326 9.60 9.11 -0.36
C ASP A 326 9.81 7.62 -0.11
N ASN A 327 9.97 6.81 -1.15
CA ASN A 327 10.05 5.35 -1.01
C ASN A 327 8.79 4.79 -0.31
N VAL A 328 7.62 5.21 -0.81
CA VAL A 328 6.30 4.71 -0.39
C VAL A 328 5.78 3.80 -1.50
N ASN A 329 5.64 2.52 -1.20
CA ASN A 329 5.23 1.52 -2.17
C ASN A 329 3.80 1.04 -1.91
N ILE A 330 3.05 0.78 -2.98
CA ILE A 330 1.67 0.27 -2.91
C ILE A 330 1.57 -0.88 -3.90
N ILE A 331 1.35 -2.08 -3.39
CA ILE A 331 1.30 -3.31 -4.18
C ILE A 331 0.06 -4.13 -3.87
N ASN A 332 -0.47 -4.85 -4.85
CA ASN A 332 -1.63 -5.76 -4.71
C ASN A 332 -2.88 -5.12 -4.08
N SER A 333 -2.99 -3.80 -4.15
CA SER A 333 -3.94 -3.00 -3.38
C SER A 333 -5.10 -2.54 -4.25
N LYS A 334 -6.21 -2.16 -3.60
CA LYS A 334 -7.47 -1.81 -4.26
C LYS A 334 -8.01 -0.47 -3.76
N ILE A 335 -8.47 0.36 -4.67
CA ILE A 335 -9.33 1.50 -4.37
C ILE A 335 -10.71 1.23 -4.97
N ILE A 336 -11.74 1.24 -4.13
CA ILE A 336 -13.11 0.87 -4.50
C ILE A 336 -14.05 2.03 -4.16
N GLY A 337 -14.25 2.93 -5.13
CA GLY A 337 -15.21 4.00 -5.07
C GLY A 337 -16.62 3.56 -5.47
N SER A 338 -17.59 4.40 -5.15
CA SER A 338 -18.98 4.24 -5.64
C SER A 338 -19.21 4.98 -6.98
N GLY A 339 -20.44 4.94 -7.49
CA GLY A 339 -20.84 5.55 -8.78
C GLY A 339 -20.67 7.08 -8.93
N ASP A 340 -20.36 7.84 -7.88
CA ASP A 340 -19.99 9.28 -7.96
C ASP A 340 -18.61 9.56 -7.32
N CYS A 341 -17.74 8.55 -7.23
CA CYS A 341 -16.37 8.74 -6.80
C CYS A 341 -15.55 9.47 -7.86
N LYS A 342 -15.12 10.71 -7.56
CA LYS A 342 -14.38 11.55 -8.52
C LYS A 342 -12.94 11.91 -8.17
N LYS A 343 -12.35 11.33 -7.12
CA LYS A 343 -11.03 11.78 -6.64
C LYS A 343 -10.30 10.61 -6.00
N ALA A 344 -9.82 9.70 -6.84
CA ALA A 344 -9.19 8.46 -6.42
C ALA A 344 -7.78 8.34 -7.00
N GLY A 345 -6.78 8.12 -6.14
CA GLY A 345 -5.41 7.82 -6.56
C GLY A 345 -4.64 7.10 -5.45
N PHE A 346 -3.66 6.27 -5.81
CA PHE A 346 -3.05 5.33 -4.86
C PHE A 346 -2.34 6.01 -3.69
N LEU A 347 -1.52 7.03 -3.93
CA LEU A 347 -0.85 7.79 -2.87
C LEU A 347 -1.76 8.86 -2.28
N LEU A 348 -2.46 9.61 -3.14
CA LEU A 348 -3.22 10.78 -2.74
C LEU A 348 -4.54 10.90 -3.49
N GLY A 349 -5.66 11.03 -2.78
CA GLY A 349 -6.97 11.14 -3.42
C GLY A 349 -7.22 12.52 -4.00
N ARG A 350 -6.92 13.56 -3.22
CA ARG A 350 -7.11 14.97 -3.62
C ARG A 350 -6.05 15.91 -3.06
N VAL A 351 -5.60 16.82 -3.91
CA VAL A 351 -4.83 18.03 -3.56
C VAL A 351 -5.72 19.26 -3.76
N GLY A 352 -5.83 20.12 -2.75
CA GLY A 352 -6.42 21.45 -2.88
C GLY A 352 -7.95 21.49 -2.84
N CYS A 353 -8.54 22.68 -2.96
CA CYS A 353 -9.99 22.87 -2.84
C CYS A 353 -10.60 23.92 -3.78
N ALA A 354 -11.92 23.85 -4.00
CA ALA A 354 -12.62 24.67 -5.00
C ALA A 354 -12.58 26.18 -4.76
N THR A 355 -12.28 26.62 -3.54
CA THR A 355 -12.16 28.04 -3.20
C THR A 355 -10.76 28.62 -3.46
N GLU A 356 -9.81 27.82 -3.94
CA GLU A 356 -8.42 28.24 -4.20
C GLU A 356 -8.28 29.14 -5.43
N THR A 357 -9.33 29.23 -6.25
CA THR A 357 -9.37 30.01 -7.49
C THR A 357 -9.20 31.52 -7.30
N LEU A 358 -9.22 32.04 -6.07
CA LEU A 358 -9.21 33.48 -5.77
C LEU A 358 -8.12 33.93 -4.78
N ASN A 359 -7.31 33.03 -4.22
CA ASN A 359 -6.36 33.38 -3.15
C ASN A 359 -4.95 32.81 -3.40
N TYR A 360 -3.96 33.71 -3.57
CA TYR A 360 -2.54 33.34 -3.73
C TYR A 360 -1.92 32.68 -2.48
N ASP A 361 -2.60 32.72 -1.34
CA ASP A 361 -2.14 32.10 -0.09
C ASP A 361 -2.48 30.58 -0.02
N ASN A 362 -3.07 29.99 -1.06
CA ASN A 362 -3.45 28.58 -1.07
C ASN A 362 -2.41 27.66 -1.71
N LYS A 363 -1.15 27.86 -1.33
CA LYS A 363 -0.02 27.11 -1.90
C LYS A 363 0.13 25.72 -1.28
N GLN A 364 0.31 24.72 -2.13
CA GLN A 364 0.66 23.35 -1.75
C GLN A 364 1.85 22.85 -2.55
N HIS A 365 2.66 22.00 -1.94
CA HIS A 365 3.81 21.37 -2.57
C HIS A 365 3.74 19.87 -2.28
N VAL A 366 3.53 19.07 -3.32
CA VAL A 366 3.56 17.61 -3.23
C VAL A 366 4.85 17.10 -3.85
N THR A 367 5.60 16.32 -3.08
CA THR A 367 6.80 15.62 -3.55
C THR A 367 6.54 14.12 -3.55
N ILE A 368 6.74 13.46 -4.69
CA ILE A 368 6.62 12.01 -4.85
C ILE A 368 7.92 11.49 -5.45
N LYS A 369 8.67 10.68 -4.69
CA LYS A 369 9.93 10.13 -5.18
C LYS A 369 10.20 8.71 -4.73
N ASN A 370 10.91 7.96 -5.56
CA ASN A 370 11.32 6.58 -5.27
C ASN A 370 10.14 5.62 -4.98
N CYS A 371 8.92 5.95 -5.39
CA CYS A 371 7.72 5.18 -5.08
C CYS A 371 7.46 4.12 -6.15
N THR A 372 7.03 2.93 -5.73
CA THR A 372 6.57 1.84 -6.62
C THR A 372 5.09 1.56 -6.39
N ILE A 373 4.30 1.70 -7.44
CA ILE A 373 2.86 1.44 -7.42
C ILE A 373 2.61 0.36 -8.46
N SER A 374 2.34 -0.87 -8.02
CA SER A 374 2.16 -1.99 -8.95
C SER A 374 1.07 -2.98 -8.59
N ASP A 375 0.53 -3.64 -9.60
CA ASP A 375 -0.40 -4.76 -9.42
C ASP A 375 -1.67 -4.36 -8.66
N ASN A 376 -2.12 -3.13 -8.89
CA ASN A 376 -3.23 -2.52 -8.16
C ASN A 376 -4.49 -2.38 -9.02
N LEU A 377 -5.64 -2.33 -8.35
CA LEU A 377 -6.95 -2.10 -8.95
C LEU A 377 -7.53 -0.76 -8.45
N LEU A 378 -8.04 0.05 -9.37
CA LEU A 378 -8.78 1.27 -9.05
C LEU A 378 -10.15 1.22 -9.74
N VAL A 379 -11.22 1.33 -8.96
CA VAL A 379 -12.61 1.36 -9.46
C VAL A 379 -13.27 2.63 -8.95
N ALA A 380 -13.67 3.53 -9.84
CA ALA A 380 -14.31 4.80 -9.47
C ALA A 380 -15.04 5.43 -10.67
N SER A 381 -15.64 6.62 -10.49
CA SER A 381 -16.59 7.16 -11.45
C SER A 381 -15.98 8.04 -12.55
N SER A 382 -15.28 9.12 -12.18
CA SER A 382 -14.79 10.11 -13.16
C SER A 382 -13.76 11.06 -12.51
N ILE A 383 -12.53 11.18 -13.04
CA ILE A 383 -11.34 11.90 -12.48
C ILE A 383 -10.51 10.99 -11.55
N LEU A 384 -9.58 10.26 -12.16
CA LEU A 384 -8.80 9.18 -11.56
C LEU A 384 -7.31 9.41 -11.80
N GLY A 385 -6.45 8.91 -10.92
CA GLY A 385 -5.02 9.03 -11.13
C GLY A 385 -4.21 7.87 -10.62
N GLY A 386 -3.11 7.56 -11.31
CA GLY A 386 -2.19 6.50 -10.90
C GLY A 386 -1.46 6.81 -9.59
N MET A 387 -1.17 8.07 -9.30
CA MET A 387 -0.55 8.49 -8.04
C MET A 387 -1.44 9.44 -7.25
N ILE A 388 -1.93 10.49 -7.90
CA ILE A 388 -2.77 11.53 -7.34
C ILE A 388 -4.11 11.52 -8.07
N GLY A 389 -5.24 11.35 -7.38
CA GLY A 389 -6.54 11.31 -8.02
C GLY A 389 -6.92 12.62 -8.69
N HIS A 390 -7.08 13.67 -7.88
CA HIS A 390 -7.49 14.98 -8.37
C HIS A 390 -6.63 16.10 -7.80
N ILE A 391 -6.07 16.91 -8.70
CA ILE A 391 -5.35 18.13 -8.38
C ILE A 391 -6.23 19.34 -8.68
N TYR A 392 -6.69 20.01 -7.63
CA TYR A 392 -7.69 21.06 -7.74
C TYR A 392 -7.05 22.43 -8.06
N SER A 393 -6.71 22.66 -9.33
CA SER A 393 -6.22 23.96 -9.79
C SER A 393 -7.30 24.75 -10.54
N SER A 394 -7.10 26.06 -10.72
CA SER A 394 -7.90 26.91 -11.61
C SER A 394 -7.08 27.43 -12.79
N ASP A 395 -5.87 26.93 -12.93
CA ASP A 395 -4.88 27.47 -13.83
C ASP A 395 -5.04 26.81 -15.20
N ALA A 396 -4.74 27.57 -16.25
CA ALA A 396 -4.74 27.03 -17.61
C ALA A 396 -3.64 25.98 -17.79
N ASP A 397 -2.54 26.14 -17.04
CA ASP A 397 -1.45 25.20 -16.84
C ASP A 397 -1.15 25.17 -15.34
N ILE A 398 -1.18 23.99 -14.73
CA ILE A 398 -0.93 23.83 -13.30
C ILE A 398 0.48 24.32 -12.88
N MET A 399 1.42 24.37 -13.82
CA MET A 399 2.79 24.81 -13.57
C MET A 399 2.95 26.34 -13.55
N ASP A 400 1.94 27.12 -13.96
CA ASP A 400 2.10 28.56 -14.23
C ASP A 400 1.98 29.47 -12.99
N ARG A 401 1.07 29.17 -12.04
CA ARG A 401 0.76 30.10 -10.92
C ARG A 401 1.44 29.77 -9.60
N ASP A 402 2.27 28.71 -9.55
CA ASP A 402 2.98 28.30 -8.32
C ASP A 402 2.00 28.09 -7.14
N LEU A 403 0.77 27.67 -7.44
CA LEU A 403 -0.25 27.33 -6.46
C LEU A 403 -0.06 25.87 -5.99
N HIS A 404 0.13 24.96 -6.93
CA HIS A 404 0.51 23.58 -6.64
C HIS A 404 1.87 23.31 -7.27
N VAL A 405 2.87 23.07 -6.44
CA VAL A 405 4.18 22.58 -6.88
C VAL A 405 4.15 21.06 -6.81
N LEU A 406 4.45 20.39 -7.91
CA LEU A 406 4.49 18.94 -8.00
C LEU A 406 5.89 18.50 -8.40
N ASP A 407 6.56 17.81 -7.49
CA ASP A 407 7.95 17.37 -7.61
C ASP A 407 7.98 15.84 -7.67
N VAL A 408 8.18 15.28 -8.86
CA VAL A 408 7.96 13.84 -9.13
C VAL A 408 9.22 13.22 -9.75
N TYR A 409 9.82 12.24 -9.05
CA TYR A 409 11.13 11.68 -9.41
C TYR A 409 11.20 10.17 -9.22
N ASP A 410 11.79 9.45 -10.17
CA ASP A 410 12.19 8.04 -9.99
C ASP A 410 11.08 7.12 -9.46
N ASN A 411 9.87 7.29 -9.98
CA ASN A 411 8.70 6.50 -9.59
C ASN A 411 8.39 5.42 -10.64
N THR A 412 7.84 4.30 -10.19
CA THR A 412 7.38 3.21 -11.05
C THR A 412 5.88 3.03 -10.90
N LEU A 413 5.15 3.04 -12.02
CA LEU A 413 3.74 2.67 -12.11
C LEU A 413 3.62 1.51 -13.11
N ASN A 414 3.15 0.34 -12.67
CA ASN A 414 3.13 -0.85 -13.52
C ASN A 414 1.96 -1.78 -13.19
N ASN A 415 1.35 -2.37 -14.21
CA ASN A 415 0.26 -3.34 -14.06
C ASN A 415 -0.89 -2.79 -13.21
N ILE A 416 -1.40 -1.63 -13.60
CA ILE A 416 -2.55 -1.00 -12.95
C ILE A 416 -3.79 -1.28 -13.77
N THR A 417 -4.83 -1.84 -13.14
CA THR A 417 -6.15 -1.93 -13.74
C THR A 417 -7.02 -0.81 -13.21
N VAL A 418 -7.62 -0.05 -14.11
CA VAL A 418 -8.49 1.08 -13.76
C VAL A 418 -9.85 0.86 -14.42
N ILE A 419 -10.92 0.93 -13.64
CA ILE A 419 -12.30 0.79 -14.11
C ILE A 419 -13.06 2.08 -13.82
N SER A 420 -13.59 2.70 -14.88
CA SER A 420 -14.37 3.95 -14.82
C SER A 420 -15.85 3.70 -15.13
N SER A 421 -16.77 4.39 -14.45
CA SER A 421 -18.21 4.04 -14.48
C SER A 421 -19.22 5.17 -14.73
N LEU A 422 -18.85 6.46 -14.83
CA LEU A 422 -19.82 7.58 -14.92
C LEU A 422 -19.75 8.39 -16.23
N ASN A 423 -20.94 8.67 -16.78
CA ASN A 423 -21.17 9.59 -17.90
C ASN A 423 -21.13 11.07 -17.42
N GLY A 424 -20.10 11.82 -17.81
CA GLY A 424 -20.17 13.27 -17.87
C GLY A 424 -20.88 13.67 -19.16
N SER A 425 -21.99 14.42 -19.08
CA SER A 425 -22.75 14.89 -20.26
C SER A 425 -21.83 15.38 -21.39
N ASP A 426 -22.21 15.24 -22.66
CA ASP A 426 -21.44 15.57 -23.89
C ASP A 426 -20.69 16.92 -23.95
N SER A 427 -20.96 17.83 -23.01
CA SER A 427 -20.26 19.10 -22.84
C SER A 427 -19.17 19.10 -21.76
N ASN A 428 -19.03 18.02 -21.00
CA ASN A 428 -18.15 17.89 -19.83
C ASN A 428 -17.21 16.71 -20.05
N GLU A 429 -15.94 17.00 -20.33
CA GLU A 429 -14.82 16.05 -20.42
C GLU A 429 -14.47 15.47 -19.03
N SER A 430 -15.45 14.98 -18.27
CA SER A 430 -15.27 14.61 -16.87
C SER A 430 -14.57 13.26 -16.66
N TYR A 431 -14.42 12.44 -17.70
CA TYR A 431 -13.72 11.16 -17.63
C TYR A 431 -12.24 11.35 -17.97
N LYS A 432 -11.38 11.08 -16.99
CA LYS A 432 -9.93 11.23 -17.10
C LYS A 432 -9.22 10.23 -16.21
N PHE A 433 -8.12 9.72 -16.73
CA PHE A 433 -7.13 8.98 -15.99
C PHE A 433 -5.78 9.50 -16.43
N GLY A 434 -5.09 10.22 -15.54
CA GLY A 434 -3.69 10.55 -15.73
C GLY A 434 -2.80 9.69 -14.85
N THR A 435 -1.68 9.23 -15.39
CA THR A 435 -0.77 8.33 -14.67
C THR A 435 -0.15 8.98 -13.44
N LEU A 436 0.12 10.29 -13.49
CA LEU A 436 0.43 11.07 -12.29
C LEU A 436 -0.85 11.55 -11.60
N GLY A 437 -1.79 12.11 -12.36
CA GLY A 437 -3.10 12.46 -11.86
C GLY A 437 -3.96 13.22 -12.84
N THR A 438 -5.10 13.72 -12.39
CA THR A 438 -5.98 14.57 -13.21
C THR A 438 -6.10 15.96 -12.61
N TRP A 439 -5.98 17.00 -13.43
CA TRP A 439 -6.21 18.39 -13.00
C TRP A 439 -7.51 18.94 -13.57
N ASP A 440 -8.22 19.79 -12.83
CA ASP A 440 -9.35 20.58 -13.34
C ASP A 440 -8.83 21.88 -14.01
N GLN A 441 -9.04 22.07 -15.30
CA GLN A 441 -8.80 23.35 -15.98
C GLN A 441 -10.03 24.25 -15.85
N LEU A 442 -9.85 25.52 -15.47
CA LEU A 442 -10.95 26.50 -15.49
C LEU A 442 -11.19 27.00 -16.92
N THR A 443 -12.37 26.76 -17.49
CA THR A 443 -12.79 27.43 -18.74
C THR A 443 -13.70 28.62 -18.44
N TRP A 444 -13.39 29.77 -19.06
CA TRP A 444 -14.18 30.99 -18.91
C TRP A 444 -15.32 30.99 -19.92
N THR A 445 -16.53 30.61 -19.52
CA THR A 445 -17.70 30.72 -20.41
C THR A 445 -18.18 32.17 -20.50
N GLY A 446 -17.46 32.99 -21.26
CA GLY A 446 -17.95 34.31 -21.66
C GLY A 446 -19.07 34.17 -22.70
N GLY A 447 -20.34 34.23 -22.29
CA GLY A 447 -21.41 34.21 -23.30
C GLY A 447 -22.89 34.21 -22.91
N MET A 448 -23.29 34.05 -21.65
CA MET A 448 -24.74 33.86 -21.34
C MET A 448 -25.37 34.81 -20.32
N GLY A 449 -24.79 35.98 -20.04
CA GLY A 449 -25.45 37.02 -19.22
C GLY A 449 -25.72 36.66 -17.75
N VAL A 450 -25.43 35.42 -17.34
CA VAL A 450 -25.22 34.96 -15.96
C VAL A 450 -23.74 35.09 -15.64
N GLY A 451 -23.43 35.49 -14.40
CA GLY A 451 -22.05 35.70 -13.93
C GLY A 451 -21.16 34.48 -14.17
N ALA A 452 -19.84 34.72 -14.23
CA ALA A 452 -18.84 33.68 -14.45
C ALA A 452 -19.07 32.47 -13.53
N SER A 453 -19.12 31.27 -14.10
CA SER A 453 -19.27 30.01 -13.38
C SER A 453 -18.05 29.12 -13.60
N PHE A 454 -17.54 28.53 -12.53
CA PHE A 454 -16.51 27.48 -12.57
C PHE A 454 -17.10 26.24 -13.26
N VAL A 455 -16.50 25.81 -14.38
CA VAL A 455 -16.81 24.56 -15.05
C VAL A 455 -15.58 23.66 -14.93
N GLN A 456 -15.76 22.43 -14.42
CA GLN A 456 -14.70 21.43 -14.35
C GLN A 456 -14.33 20.97 -15.77
N HIS A 457 -13.07 21.17 -16.17
CA HIS A 457 -12.49 20.53 -17.36
C HIS A 457 -11.29 19.67 -16.96
N PRO A 458 -11.51 18.43 -16.53
CA PRO A 458 -10.45 17.50 -16.21
C PRO A 458 -9.49 17.28 -17.40
N VAL A 459 -8.19 17.26 -17.13
CA VAL A 459 -7.14 16.92 -18.11
C VAL A 459 -6.20 15.89 -17.50
N ASP A 460 -5.78 14.92 -18.31
CA ASP A 460 -4.82 13.90 -17.92
C ASP A 460 -3.44 14.52 -17.72
N PHE A 461 -2.84 14.29 -16.56
CA PHE A 461 -1.47 14.66 -16.27
C PHE A 461 -0.61 13.39 -16.21
N GLU A 462 0.26 13.25 -17.21
CA GLU A 462 1.03 12.04 -17.42
C GLU A 462 2.44 12.13 -16.84
N HIS A 463 2.92 11.02 -16.29
CA HIS A 463 4.31 10.81 -15.90
C HIS A 463 4.77 9.41 -16.31
N GLY A 464 5.70 9.36 -17.25
CA GLY A 464 6.21 8.11 -17.81
C GLY A 464 5.29 7.49 -18.87
N ASP A 465 5.53 6.23 -19.19
CA ASP A 465 4.72 5.41 -20.12
C ASP A 465 4.39 4.06 -19.45
N PRO A 466 3.49 4.07 -18.45
CA PRO A 466 3.22 2.90 -17.63
C PRO A 466 2.25 1.92 -18.31
N SER A 467 2.33 0.65 -17.93
CA SER A 467 1.38 -0.38 -18.34
C SER A 467 0.07 -0.24 -17.55
N VAL A 468 -0.85 0.56 -18.08
CA VAL A 468 -2.18 0.74 -17.50
C VAL A 468 -3.23 0.03 -18.36
N ASN A 469 -3.99 -0.87 -17.73
CA ASN A 469 -5.17 -1.48 -18.32
C ASN A 469 -6.40 -0.65 -17.92
N PHE A 470 -6.79 0.29 -18.80
CA PHE A 470 -7.96 1.13 -18.59
C PHE A 470 -9.23 0.51 -19.20
N ILE A 471 -10.11 0.03 -18.33
CA ILE A 471 -11.42 -0.51 -18.67
C ILE A 471 -12.46 0.59 -18.49
N ASP A 472 -13.12 0.91 -19.59
CA ASP A 472 -14.07 1.99 -19.65
C ASP A 472 -15.50 1.45 -19.78
N LEU A 473 -16.28 1.60 -18.72
CA LEU A 473 -17.67 1.14 -18.66
C LEU A 473 -18.64 2.32 -18.74
N HIS A 474 -18.37 3.36 -19.54
CA HIS A 474 -19.31 4.46 -19.75
C HIS A 474 -20.74 3.95 -20.01
N VAL A 475 -21.61 4.20 -19.05
CA VAL A 475 -23.01 3.80 -19.03
C VAL A 475 -23.85 5.02 -18.77
N GLY A 476 -24.85 5.25 -19.62
CA GLY A 476 -25.88 6.25 -19.35
C GLY A 476 -26.60 5.90 -18.05
N THR A 477 -26.80 6.87 -17.18
CA THR A 477 -27.55 6.66 -15.94
C THR A 477 -28.98 6.26 -16.26
N GLY A 478 -29.50 5.26 -15.54
CA GLY A 478 -30.94 5.06 -15.46
C GLY A 478 -31.56 6.28 -14.79
N LYS A 479 -32.20 7.15 -15.57
CA LYS A 479 -32.75 8.41 -15.09
C LYS A 479 -33.81 8.18 -14.00
N ALA A 480 -33.59 8.71 -12.80
CA ALA A 480 -34.67 9.01 -11.87
C ALA A 480 -34.99 10.50 -11.95
N GLU A 481 -36.15 10.84 -12.52
CA GLU A 481 -36.69 12.19 -12.39
C GLU A 481 -37.13 12.44 -10.94
N SER A 482 -36.90 13.65 -10.44
CA SER A 482 -37.49 14.16 -9.18
C SER A 482 -36.84 13.70 -7.85
N GLY A 483 -35.50 13.57 -7.81
CA GLY A 483 -34.77 13.50 -6.53
C GLY A 483 -34.80 12.13 -5.84
N VAL A 484 -35.08 11.07 -6.59
CA VAL A 484 -34.99 9.67 -6.16
C VAL A 484 -33.71 9.04 -6.74
N LEU A 485 -33.20 8.00 -6.07
CA LEU A 485 -31.97 7.25 -6.33
C LEU A 485 -31.62 7.06 -7.82
N GLN A 486 -30.38 7.36 -8.19
CA GLN A 486 -29.79 6.95 -9.47
C GLN A 486 -29.23 5.53 -9.31
N TYR A 487 -29.71 4.60 -10.13
CA TYR A 487 -29.16 3.24 -10.18
C TYR A 487 -27.95 3.24 -11.12
N ALA A 488 -26.77 2.95 -10.57
CA ALA A 488 -25.57 2.74 -11.36
C ALA A 488 -25.50 1.26 -11.74
N PRO A 489 -25.50 0.90 -13.04
CA PRO A 489 -25.38 -0.50 -13.42
C PRO A 489 -24.00 -1.07 -13.10
N VAL A 490 -23.00 -0.22 -12.81
CA VAL A 490 -21.69 -0.63 -12.31
C VAL A 490 -21.73 -0.75 -10.80
N ASN A 491 -21.52 -1.97 -10.32
CA ASN A 491 -21.53 -2.35 -8.93
C ASN A 491 -20.10 -2.55 -8.48
N THR A 492 -19.74 -1.83 -7.43
CA THR A 492 -18.40 -1.81 -6.86
C THR A 492 -18.36 -2.29 -5.41
N ASN A 493 -19.52 -2.57 -4.82
CA ASN A 493 -19.65 -3.25 -3.53
C ASN A 493 -21.03 -3.95 -3.45
N THR A 494 -21.20 -4.76 -2.42
CA THR A 494 -22.43 -5.51 -2.17
C THR A 494 -23.65 -4.61 -1.95
N ALA A 495 -23.48 -3.41 -1.38
CA ALA A 495 -24.58 -2.47 -1.16
C ALA A 495 -25.12 -1.85 -2.46
N MET A 496 -24.23 -1.49 -3.39
CA MET A 496 -24.59 -1.03 -4.73
C MET A 496 -25.26 -2.16 -5.51
N MET A 497 -24.66 -3.35 -5.49
CA MET A 497 -25.24 -4.53 -6.14
C MET A 497 -26.63 -4.84 -5.62
N LYS A 498 -26.83 -4.86 -4.30
CA LYS A 498 -28.16 -5.02 -3.69
C LYS A 498 -29.17 -4.01 -4.24
N THR A 499 -28.80 -2.73 -4.28
CA THR A 499 -29.66 -1.67 -4.79
C THR A 499 -30.02 -1.88 -6.26
N THR A 500 -29.04 -2.29 -7.07
CA THR A 500 -29.23 -2.60 -8.50
C THR A 500 -30.18 -3.78 -8.69
N LEU A 501 -30.05 -4.83 -7.87
CA LEU A 501 -30.91 -6.01 -7.93
C LEU A 501 -32.35 -5.72 -7.46
N GLU A 502 -32.52 -4.86 -6.46
CA GLU A 502 -33.84 -4.44 -5.94
C GLU A 502 -34.50 -3.35 -6.80
N ALA A 503 -33.82 -2.82 -7.81
CA ALA A 503 -34.32 -1.75 -8.68
C ALA A 503 -35.35 -2.31 -9.67
N VAL A 504 -36.63 -2.24 -9.30
CA VAL A 504 -37.76 -2.63 -10.16
C VAL A 504 -38.70 -1.46 -10.47
N ASP A 505 -39.37 -1.51 -11.61
CA ASP A 505 -40.41 -0.55 -11.98
C ASP A 505 -41.73 -0.81 -11.22
N ASP A 506 -42.76 0.00 -11.48
CA ASP A 506 -44.09 -0.15 -10.84
C ASP A 506 -44.77 -1.49 -11.13
N GLU A 507 -44.30 -2.24 -12.15
CA GLU A 507 -44.80 -3.54 -12.58
C GLU A 507 -43.97 -4.70 -11.99
N GLY A 508 -42.86 -4.38 -11.32
CA GLY A 508 -41.94 -5.36 -10.73
C GLY A 508 -40.85 -5.85 -11.68
N ASN A 509 -40.70 -5.25 -12.86
CA ASN A 509 -39.64 -5.63 -13.81
C ASN A 509 -38.32 -4.93 -13.43
N PRO A 510 -37.16 -5.57 -13.59
CA PRO A 510 -35.88 -4.94 -13.33
C PRO A 510 -35.63 -3.71 -14.20
N VAL A 511 -35.28 -2.60 -13.55
CA VAL A 511 -34.91 -1.33 -14.19
C VAL A 511 -33.53 -1.45 -14.84
N VAL A 512 -32.61 -2.18 -14.19
CA VAL A 512 -31.25 -2.39 -14.66
C VAL A 512 -31.13 -3.75 -15.33
N LYS A 513 -30.92 -3.74 -16.65
CA LYS A 513 -30.82 -4.95 -17.47
C LYS A 513 -29.39 -5.46 -17.61
N ASP A 514 -28.44 -4.55 -17.80
CA ASP A 514 -27.02 -4.89 -17.84
C ASP A 514 -26.41 -4.53 -16.49
N ILE A 515 -25.91 -5.53 -15.77
CA ILE A 515 -25.31 -5.39 -14.45
C ILE A 515 -23.81 -5.63 -14.59
N PHE A 516 -22.99 -4.64 -14.28
CA PHE A 516 -21.54 -4.78 -14.27
C PHE A 516 -21.05 -4.97 -12.85
N VAL A 517 -20.26 -6.00 -12.63
CA VAL A 517 -19.53 -6.23 -11.39
C VAL A 517 -18.08 -5.86 -11.65
N ALA A 518 -17.59 -4.84 -10.97
CA ALA A 518 -16.27 -4.25 -11.21
C ALA A 518 -15.30 -4.43 -10.04
N SER A 519 -15.73 -5.13 -8.98
CA SER A 519 -14.91 -5.45 -7.82
C SER A 519 -15.30 -6.83 -7.30
N ASP A 520 -14.42 -7.41 -6.49
CA ASP A 520 -14.72 -8.69 -5.86
C ASP A 520 -15.89 -8.54 -4.89
N MET A 521 -16.87 -9.42 -5.01
CA MET A 521 -18.07 -9.46 -4.17
C MET A 521 -18.38 -10.88 -3.73
N GLU A 522 -18.60 -11.03 -2.43
CA GLU A 522 -19.08 -12.25 -1.81
C GLU A 522 -20.41 -11.97 -1.11
N PHE A 523 -21.40 -12.78 -1.43
CA PHE A 523 -22.73 -12.71 -0.85
C PHE A 523 -22.97 -13.90 0.08
N ASP A 524 -23.23 -13.62 1.35
CA ASP A 524 -23.59 -14.66 2.32
C ASP A 524 -25.12 -14.90 2.30
N PRO A 525 -25.60 -16.05 1.80
CA PRO A 525 -27.03 -16.37 1.72
C PRO A 525 -27.70 -16.50 3.09
N ASP A 526 -26.94 -16.70 4.18
CA ASP A 526 -27.47 -16.84 5.54
C ASP A 526 -27.50 -15.49 6.30
N SER A 527 -26.99 -14.41 5.70
CA SER A 527 -26.94 -13.08 6.32
C SER A 527 -28.24 -12.30 6.18
N MET A 528 -28.63 -11.60 7.25
CA MET A 528 -29.76 -10.65 7.22
C MET A 528 -29.39 -9.43 6.37
N GLY A 529 -29.95 -9.32 5.17
CA GLY A 529 -29.67 -8.19 4.28
C GLY A 529 -29.58 -8.56 2.81
N TYR A 530 -29.60 -9.85 2.49
CA TYR A 530 -29.66 -10.36 1.13
C TYR A 530 -30.90 -9.84 0.37
N PRO A 531 -30.77 -9.36 -0.87
CA PRO A 531 -31.93 -8.99 -1.69
C PRO A 531 -32.78 -10.22 -1.96
N ASP A 532 -34.11 -10.11 -1.90
CA ASP A 532 -35.04 -11.16 -2.36
C ASP A 532 -35.01 -11.21 -3.90
N TRP A 533 -33.90 -11.69 -4.45
CA TRP A 533 -33.60 -11.69 -5.87
C TRP A 533 -33.00 -13.03 -6.29
N SER A 534 -33.42 -13.52 -7.45
CA SER A 534 -32.83 -14.66 -8.13
C SER A 534 -32.56 -14.29 -9.58
N GLY A 535 -31.59 -14.98 -10.19
CA GLY A 535 -31.34 -14.87 -11.62
C GLY A 535 -32.61 -15.01 -12.46
N ASN A 536 -32.67 -14.25 -13.55
CA ASN A 536 -33.79 -14.18 -14.49
C ASN A 536 -33.30 -13.80 -15.89
N ASP A 537 -34.14 -14.04 -16.90
CA ASP A 537 -33.81 -13.82 -18.31
C ASP A 537 -33.91 -12.36 -18.77
N GLU A 538 -34.29 -11.44 -17.87
CA GLU A 538 -34.37 -10.00 -18.14
C GLU A 538 -33.07 -9.26 -17.83
N GLN A 539 -32.15 -9.90 -17.11
CA GLN A 539 -30.88 -9.33 -16.66
C GLN A 539 -29.66 -10.13 -17.12
N VAL A 540 -28.62 -9.41 -17.52
CA VAL A 540 -27.30 -9.94 -17.90
C VAL A 540 -26.26 -9.40 -16.92
N ILE A 541 -25.43 -10.29 -16.39
CA ILE A 541 -24.35 -9.96 -15.46
C ILE A 541 -23.02 -9.99 -16.20
N TYR A 542 -22.30 -8.88 -16.21
CA TYR A 542 -20.94 -8.75 -16.74
C TYR A 542 -19.95 -8.71 -15.59
N ILE A 543 -19.06 -9.68 -15.53
CA ILE A 543 -17.92 -9.74 -14.60
C ILE A 543 -16.74 -9.04 -15.26
N VAL A 544 -16.28 -7.92 -14.69
CA VAL A 544 -15.32 -7.01 -15.33
C VAL A 544 -13.94 -7.10 -14.68
N GLY A 545 -12.89 -7.14 -15.51
CA GLY A 545 -11.51 -7.06 -15.04
C GLY A 545 -11.06 -8.28 -14.22
N GLY A 546 -11.75 -9.42 -14.37
CA GLY A 546 -11.42 -10.65 -13.67
C GLY A 546 -11.83 -10.69 -12.20
N CYS A 547 -12.71 -9.78 -11.75
CA CYS A 547 -13.23 -9.82 -10.39
C CYS A 547 -14.08 -11.07 -10.12
N THR A 548 -14.31 -11.38 -8.84
CA THR A 548 -15.13 -12.52 -8.44
C THR A 548 -16.52 -12.10 -7.97
N LEU A 549 -17.54 -12.86 -8.35
CA LEU A 549 -18.89 -12.77 -7.77
C LEU A 549 -19.27 -14.15 -7.23
N THR A 550 -19.39 -14.29 -5.92
CA THR A 550 -19.70 -15.56 -5.26
C THR A 550 -20.92 -15.44 -4.35
N GLY A 551 -21.62 -16.56 -4.16
CA GLY A 551 -22.76 -16.65 -3.25
C GLY A 551 -24.04 -15.95 -3.72
N LEU A 552 -24.03 -15.30 -4.89
CA LEU A 552 -25.22 -14.80 -5.57
C LEU A 552 -25.88 -15.91 -6.41
N ASP A 553 -27.19 -16.14 -6.24
CA ASP A 553 -27.94 -17.04 -7.13
C ASP A 553 -28.17 -16.40 -8.50
N THR A 554 -27.27 -16.71 -9.44
CA THR A 554 -27.32 -16.24 -10.81
C THR A 554 -28.05 -17.20 -11.75
N GLU A 555 -28.65 -18.29 -11.23
CA GLU A 555 -29.36 -19.26 -12.06
C GLU A 555 -30.53 -18.58 -12.78
N GLY A 556 -30.53 -18.62 -14.11
CA GLY A 556 -31.54 -17.96 -14.95
C GLY A 556 -31.08 -16.66 -15.61
N SER A 557 -30.05 -16.00 -15.07
CA SER A 557 -29.40 -14.84 -15.73
C SER A 557 -28.26 -15.27 -16.64
N GLU A 558 -28.02 -14.47 -17.68
CA GLU A 558 -26.84 -14.66 -18.53
C GLU A 558 -25.62 -14.02 -17.86
N VAL A 559 -24.55 -14.79 -17.68
CA VAL A 559 -23.28 -14.30 -17.09
C VAL A 559 -22.20 -14.24 -18.17
N ARG A 560 -21.56 -13.08 -18.29
CA ARG A 560 -20.55 -12.75 -19.29
C ARG A 560 -19.32 -12.15 -18.63
N TYR A 561 -18.17 -12.20 -19.31
CA TYR A 561 -16.90 -11.73 -18.75
C TYR A 561 -16.28 -10.66 -19.64
N ILE A 562 -15.88 -9.53 -19.06
CA ILE A 562 -15.14 -8.45 -19.73
C ILE A 562 -13.68 -8.52 -19.25
N SER A 563 -12.81 -9.02 -20.12
CA SER A 563 -11.39 -9.23 -19.80
C SER A 563 -10.58 -7.93 -19.70
N GLY A 564 -11.09 -6.82 -20.24
CA GLY A 564 -10.37 -5.56 -20.39
C GLY A 564 -9.55 -5.45 -21.69
N ALA A 565 -9.36 -6.56 -22.42
CA ALA A 565 -8.73 -6.52 -23.74
C ALA A 565 -9.61 -5.75 -24.75
N ARG A 566 -8.98 -4.96 -25.62
CA ARG A 566 -9.68 -4.22 -26.68
C ARG A 566 -9.49 -4.87 -28.05
N ASN A 567 -10.54 -4.85 -28.87
CA ASN A 567 -10.46 -5.25 -30.27
C ASN A 567 -9.80 -4.14 -31.13
N ALA A 568 -9.70 -4.35 -32.44
CA ALA A 568 -9.10 -3.39 -33.37
C ALA A 568 -9.87 -2.06 -33.47
N ASP A 569 -11.16 -2.06 -33.15
CA ASP A 569 -12.04 -0.90 -33.17
C ASP A 569 -12.06 -0.16 -31.82
N GLY A 570 -11.37 -0.69 -30.80
CA GLY A 570 -11.28 -0.12 -29.46
C GLY A 570 -12.35 -0.61 -28.48
N ASP A 571 -13.24 -1.51 -28.91
CA ASP A 571 -14.29 -2.09 -28.07
C ASP A 571 -13.72 -3.13 -27.09
N LEU A 572 -14.38 -3.28 -25.94
CA LEU A 572 -13.97 -4.27 -24.94
C LEU A 572 -14.39 -5.68 -25.37
N ILE A 573 -13.48 -6.65 -25.28
CA ILE A 573 -13.73 -8.04 -25.64
C ILE A 573 -14.52 -8.72 -24.53
N VAL A 574 -15.62 -9.40 -24.92
CA VAL A 574 -16.50 -10.14 -24.02
C VAL A 574 -16.38 -11.64 -24.27
N THR A 575 -16.21 -12.41 -23.20
CA THR A 575 -16.05 -13.87 -23.26
C THR A 575 -17.09 -14.62 -22.44
N ASP A 576 -17.25 -15.90 -22.75
CA ASP A 576 -17.91 -16.88 -21.86
C ASP A 576 -16.98 -17.28 -20.70
N ALA A 577 -17.46 -18.17 -19.83
CA ALA A 577 -16.73 -18.69 -18.67
C ALA A 577 -15.49 -19.51 -19.05
N GLU A 578 -15.49 -20.11 -20.25
CA GLU A 578 -14.38 -20.85 -20.81
C GLU A 578 -13.34 -19.95 -21.51
N GLY A 579 -13.60 -18.64 -21.60
CA GLY A 579 -12.71 -17.64 -22.21
C GLY A 579 -12.85 -17.51 -23.73
N ASN A 580 -13.88 -18.11 -24.34
CA ASN A 580 -14.16 -17.92 -25.77
C ASN A 580 -14.80 -16.56 -25.99
N VAL A 581 -14.37 -15.84 -27.04
CA VAL A 581 -14.98 -14.57 -27.42
C VAL A 581 -16.40 -14.81 -27.95
N ILE A 582 -17.39 -14.18 -27.30
CA ILE A 582 -18.81 -14.26 -27.66
C ILE A 582 -19.36 -12.93 -28.18
N GLY A 583 -18.59 -11.85 -28.05
CA GLY A 583 -18.96 -10.53 -28.53
C GLY A 583 -18.00 -9.43 -28.11
N ALA A 584 -18.42 -8.20 -28.35
CA ALA A 584 -17.72 -6.99 -27.93
C ALA A 584 -18.71 -6.02 -27.26
N TRP A 585 -18.23 -5.32 -26.24
CA TRP A 585 -18.93 -4.22 -25.61
C TRP A 585 -18.46 -2.91 -26.25
N VAL A 586 -19.36 -2.31 -27.03
CA VAL A 586 -19.12 -1.09 -27.79
C VAL A 586 -19.27 0.10 -26.86
N VAL A 587 -18.22 0.91 -26.74
CA VAL A 587 -18.24 2.15 -25.96
C VAL A 587 -18.75 3.27 -26.88
N THR A 588 -19.91 3.85 -26.57
CA THR A 588 -20.47 4.98 -27.32
C THR A 588 -20.63 6.20 -26.42
N ASP A 589 -20.80 7.37 -27.05
CA ASP A 589 -21.01 8.65 -26.36
C ASP A 589 -22.26 8.66 -25.45
N TYR A 590 -23.25 7.78 -25.67
CA TYR A 590 -24.55 7.86 -24.98
C TYR A 590 -24.99 6.61 -24.22
N ALA A 591 -24.31 5.47 -24.36
CA ALA A 591 -24.42 4.27 -23.53
C ALA A 591 -23.56 3.16 -24.15
N GLY A 592 -22.86 2.39 -23.33
CA GLY A 592 -22.28 1.13 -23.81
C GLY A 592 -23.36 0.17 -24.31
N ALA A 593 -23.06 -0.63 -25.33
CA ALA A 593 -23.95 -1.67 -25.83
C ALA A 593 -23.20 -2.95 -26.18
N PHE A 594 -23.78 -4.10 -25.87
CA PHE A 594 -23.23 -5.39 -26.27
C PHE A 594 -23.59 -5.73 -27.72
N VAL A 595 -22.60 -6.21 -28.47
CA VAL A 595 -22.76 -6.76 -29.82
C VAL A 595 -22.19 -8.18 -29.83
N ALA A 596 -23.03 -9.16 -30.17
CA ALA A 596 -22.59 -10.55 -30.30
C ALA A 596 -21.54 -10.69 -31.43
N ALA A 597 -20.58 -11.60 -31.25
CA ALA A 597 -19.60 -11.91 -32.27
C ALA A 597 -20.30 -12.54 -33.49
N GLU A 598 -19.98 -12.07 -34.70
CA GLU A 598 -20.49 -12.64 -35.97
C GLU A 598 -19.88 -14.01 -36.29
#